data_AF-A0ABD0QU73-F1
#
_entry.id   AF-A0ABD0QU73-F1
#
_cell.length_a   1.000
_cell.length_b   1.000
_cell.length_c   1.000
_cell.angle_alpha   90.00
_cell.angle_beta   90.00
_cell.angle_gamma   90.00
#
_symmetry.space_group_name_H-M   'P 1'
#
loop_
_entity.id
_entity.type
_entity.pdbx_description
1 polymer ?
#
loop_
_entity_poly.entity_id
_entity_poly.type
_entity_poly.pdbx_seq_one_letter_code
_entity_poly.pdbx_strand_id
1 'polypeptide(L)' 'SPASRLTVTPDSPVFTGETVNLKCVIESYSDWRYEWYKGTDSVMSQTSDRYALNRDTLTIRGVTESDQD' A
#
# COMPACT_ATOMS: atom_id res chain seq x y z
N SER A 1 15.75 -0.35 17.51
CA SER A 1 15.54 -0.05 16.07
C SER A 1 14.08 0.28 15.85
N PRO A 2 13.73 1.19 14.92
CA PRO A 2 12.33 1.50 14.62
C PRO A 2 11.62 0.25 14.06
N ALA A 3 10.38 0.04 14.48
CA ALA A 3 9.51 -1.01 13.98
C ALA A 3 8.50 -0.41 13.02
N SER A 4 8.33 -1.03 11.84
CA SER A 4 7.26 -0.70 10.91
C SER A 4 6.02 -1.55 11.19
N ARG A 5 4.85 -0.98 10.98
CA ARG A 5 3.56 -1.67 11.03
C ARG A 5 2.74 -1.35 9.79
N LEU A 6 2.35 -2.37 9.04
CA LEU A 6 1.44 -2.22 7.91
C LEU A 6 -0.01 -2.26 8.42
N THR A 7 -0.83 -1.33 7.97
CA THR A 7 -2.27 -1.25 8.26
C THR A 7 -3.04 -1.16 6.95
N VAL A 8 -4.24 -1.75 6.92
CA VAL A 8 -5.10 -1.83 5.73
C VAL A 8 -6.41 -1.11 6.02
N THR A 9 -6.98 -0.44 5.02
CA THR A 9 -8.29 0.18 5.12
C THR A 9 -9.07 0.02 3.80
N PRO A 10 -10.28 -0.56 3.84
CA PRO A 10 -10.95 -1.11 5.02
C PRO A 10 -10.24 -2.39 5.54
N ASP A 11 -10.29 -2.60 6.86
CA ASP A 11 -9.79 -3.82 7.51
C ASP A 11 -10.90 -4.89 7.57
N SER A 12 -11.46 -5.16 6.40
CA SER A 12 -12.55 -6.10 6.18
C SER A 12 -12.44 -6.65 4.76
N PRO A 13 -13.12 -7.77 4.45
CA PRO A 13 -13.23 -8.21 3.06
C PRO A 13 -13.73 -7.07 2.16
N VAL A 14 -13.14 -6.98 0.99
CA VAL A 14 -13.49 -6.01 -0.06
C VAL A 14 -13.91 -6.75 -1.32
N PHE A 15 -14.70 -6.08 -2.16
CA PHE A 15 -15.11 -6.58 -3.45
C PHE A 15 -14.24 -6.01 -4.57
N THR A 16 -14.23 -6.70 -5.71
CA THR A 16 -13.54 -6.20 -6.90
C THR A 16 -14.09 -4.83 -7.32
N GLY A 17 -13.20 -3.95 -7.76
CA GLY A 17 -13.55 -2.56 -8.10
C GLY A 17 -13.46 -1.57 -6.93
N GLU A 18 -13.40 -2.04 -5.68
CA GLU A 18 -13.26 -1.15 -4.52
C GLU A 18 -11.86 -0.53 -4.41
N THR A 19 -11.72 0.43 -3.48
CA THR A 19 -10.44 1.10 -3.20
C THR A 19 -9.91 0.66 -1.85
N VAL A 20 -8.65 0.23 -1.81
CA VAL A 20 -7.95 -0.15 -0.58
C VAL A 20 -6.78 0.79 -0.36
N ASN A 21 -6.56 1.17 0.90
CA ASN A 21 -5.39 1.91 1.33
C ASN A 21 -4.53 1.05 2.22
N LEU A 22 -3.25 0.96 1.88
CA LEU A 22 -2.21 0.36 2.69
C LEU A 22 -1.38 1.48 3.29
N LYS A 23 -1.17 1.46 4.61
CA LYS A 23 -0.37 2.47 5.30
C LYS A 23 0.71 1.84 6.16
N CYS A 24 1.95 2.27 5.95
CA CYS A 24 3.12 1.85 6.70
C CYS A 24 3.42 2.86 7.82
N VAL A 25 3.18 2.47 9.07
CA VAL A 25 3.38 3.32 10.25
C VAL A 25 4.72 2.99 10.89
N ILE A 26 5.53 4.02 11.16
CA ILE A 26 6.80 3.92 11.90
C ILE A 26 6.73 4.94 13.04
N GLU A 27 6.65 4.47 14.29
CA GLU A 27 6.32 5.31 15.46
C GLU A 27 7.53 6.12 16.00
N SER A 28 8.52 6.44 15.16
CA SER A 28 9.68 7.26 15.53
C SER A 28 10.43 7.83 14.31
N TYR A 29 11.04 9.01 14.49
CA TYR A 29 11.82 9.75 13.50
C TYR A 29 11.02 10.27 12.28
N SER A 30 11.56 11.27 11.59
CA SER A 30 11.05 11.80 10.32
C SER A 30 11.91 11.33 9.15
N ASP A 31 11.46 11.57 7.91
CA ASP A 31 12.25 11.42 6.68
C ASP A 31 12.60 9.98 6.26
N TRP A 32 11.74 9.03 6.62
CA TRP A 32 11.82 7.66 6.09
C TRP A 32 11.53 7.61 4.59
N ARG A 33 12.28 6.75 3.89
CA ARG A 33 11.95 6.32 2.54
C ARG A 33 11.01 5.12 2.63
N TYR A 34 9.85 5.25 2.02
CA TYR A 34 8.83 4.21 1.94
C TYR A 34 8.88 3.56 0.56
N GLU A 35 8.87 2.23 0.55
CA GLU A 35 8.87 1.45 -0.68
C GLU A 35 7.76 0.40 -0.62
N TRP A 36 7.09 0.20 -1.75
CA TRP A 36 5.95 -0.69 -1.88
C TRP A 36 6.23 -1.77 -2.91
N TYR A 37 6.01 -3.01 -2.51
CA TYR A 37 6.24 -4.21 -3.32
C TYR A 37 5.04 -5.13 -3.25
N LYS A 38 4.78 -5.82 -4.35
CA LYS A 38 3.89 -6.98 -4.41
C LYS A 38 4.76 -8.19 -4.79
N GLY A 39 4.97 -9.10 -3.85
CA GLY A 39 6.03 -10.11 -3.98
C GLY A 39 7.40 -9.44 -4.19
N THR A 40 8.05 -9.72 -5.33
CA THR A 40 9.32 -9.11 -5.72
C THR A 40 9.16 -7.86 -6.59
N ASP A 41 7.95 -7.55 -7.04
CA ASP A 41 7.69 -6.50 -8.02
C ASP A 41 7.47 -5.15 -7.33
N SER A 42 8.23 -4.14 -7.76
CA SER A 42 8.08 -2.78 -7.23
C SER A 42 6.82 -2.12 -7.81
N VAL A 43 5.85 -1.82 -6.93
CA VAL A 43 4.65 -1.05 -7.29
C VAL A 43 5.01 0.38 -7.66
N MET A 44 6.12 0.89 -7.12
CA MET A 44 6.64 2.23 -7.40
C MET A 44 7.01 2.42 -8.88
N SER A 45 7.39 1.35 -9.59
CA SER A 45 7.70 1.38 -11.02
C SER A 45 6.44 1.31 -11.91
N GLN A 46 5.26 1.06 -11.32
CA GLN A 46 3.99 0.85 -12.02
C GLN A 46 3.01 2.00 -11.76
N THR A 47 3.50 3.24 -11.66
CA THR A 47 2.64 4.42 -11.49
C THR A 47 1.63 4.47 -12.64
N SER A 48 0.39 4.17 -12.31
CA SER A 48 -0.76 4.12 -13.21
C SER A 48 -1.95 4.73 -12.48
N ASP A 49 -3.02 5.03 -13.19
CA ASP A 49 -4.26 5.54 -12.58
C ASP A 49 -4.80 4.61 -11.47
N ARG A 50 -4.38 3.34 -11.46
CA ARG A 50 -4.73 2.34 -10.46
C ARG A 50 -4.01 2.55 -9.12
N TYR A 51 -2.73 2.91 -9.14
CA TYR A 51 -1.90 3.03 -7.94
C TYR A 51 -1.57 4.50 -7.65
N ALA A 52 -2.01 5.00 -6.49
CA ALA A 52 -1.63 6.32 -6.02
C ALA A 52 -0.72 6.20 -4.79
N LEU A 53 0.39 6.94 -4.80
CA LEU A 53 1.41 6.89 -3.76
C LEU A 53 1.46 8.23 -3.03
N ASN A 54 1.34 8.17 -1.70
CA ASN A 54 1.53 9.31 -0.82
C ASN A 54 2.43 8.91 0.34
N ARG A 55 3.75 9.04 0.17
CA ARG A 55 4.78 8.70 1.17
C ARG A 55 4.53 7.33 1.82
N ASP A 56 3.93 7.35 3.00
CA ASP A 56 3.64 6.20 3.86
C ASP A 56 2.38 5.43 3.47
N THR A 57 1.66 5.87 2.44
CA THR A 57 0.37 5.32 2.02
C THR A 57 0.39 4.94 0.53
N LEU A 58 -0.01 3.70 0.24
CA LEU A 58 -0.33 3.21 -1.10
C LEU A 58 -1.84 3.03 -1.22
N THR A 59 -2.44 3.69 -2.21
CA THR A 59 -3.84 3.51 -2.60
C THR A 59 -3.91 2.62 -3.82
N ILE A 60 -4.68 1.54 -3.73
CA ILE A 60 -5.02 0.64 -4.84
C ILE A 60 -6.47 0.92 -5.21
N ARG A 61 -6.71 1.46 -6.40
CA ARG A 61 -8.04 1.75 -6.93
C ARG A 61 -8.48 0.61 -7.82
N GLY A 62 -9.73 0.18 -7.69
CA GLY A 62 -10.26 -0.87 -8.55
C GLY A 62 -9.56 -2.21 -8.30
N VAL A 63 -9.50 -2.64 -7.04
CA VAL A 63 -8.85 -3.91 -6.65
C VAL A 63 -9.40 -5.08 -7.45
N THR A 64 -8.55 -6.04 -7.78
CA THR A 64 -8.91 -7.28 -8.49
C THR A 64 -8.43 -8.49 -7.71
N GLU A 65 -8.89 -9.69 -8.08
CA GLU A 65 -8.48 -10.94 -7.41
C GLU A 65 -6.97 -11.12 -7.36
N SER A 66 -6.24 -10.63 -8.38
CA SER A 66 -4.78 -10.64 -8.38
C SER A 66 -4.16 -9.97 -7.16
N ASP A 67 -4.83 -9.00 -6.53
CA ASP A 67 -4.27 -8.21 -5.40
C ASP A 67 -4.37 -8.92 -4.05
N GLN A 68 -4.93 -10.13 -4.02
CA GLN A 68 -4.99 -10.96 -2.82
C GLN A 68 -3.68 -11.70 -2.51
N ASP A 69 -2.82 -11.90 -3.52
CA ASP A 69 -1.58 -12.67 -3.45
C ASP A 69 -0.31 -11.80 -3.56
#